data_AF-A0A072UP48-F1
#
_entry.id   AF-A0A072UP48-F1
#
_cell.length_a   1.000
_cell.length_b   1.000
_cell.length_c   1.000
_cell.angle_alpha   90.00
_cell.angle_beta   90.00
_cell.angle_gamma   90.00
#
_symmetry.space_group_name_H-M   'P 1'
#
loop_
_entity.id
_entity.type
_entity.pdbx_description
1 polymer ?
#
loop_
_entity_poly.entity_id
_entity_poly.type
_entity_poly.pdbx_seq_one_letter_code
_entity_poly.pdbx_strand_id
1 'polypeptide(L)'
;MVGTGKCFLVTGPPGVGKSTLIMRVFESLKASNPTLKVQGFYTREVRVAGERVGFEVVTLDGRTCPLASSNFSSQESHRWPNVGKYKVDVASFESLALLELQVREDTDLFIIDEVGKMELYSSSFFPAVLKVLESNIPILASIPVPKFGRDIPAGKFPLLSPPLFKHKISFLM
;
A
#
# COMPACT_ATOMS: atom_id res chain seq x y z
N MET A 1 19.15 -21.47 6.75
CA MET A 1 18.82 -21.13 5.36
C MET A 1 17.62 -20.21 5.39
N VAL A 2 17.78 -18.94 5.01
CA VAL A 2 16.66 -17.99 4.94
C VAL A 2 15.85 -18.36 3.70
N GLY A 3 14.66 -18.92 3.89
CA GLY A 3 13.77 -19.25 2.78
C GLY A 3 13.25 -17.96 2.18
N THR A 4 13.68 -17.59 0.98
CA THR A 4 13.22 -16.36 0.32
C THR A 4 11.71 -16.39 0.14
N GLY A 5 10.99 -15.60 0.95
CA GLY A 5 9.58 -15.30 0.71
C GLY A 5 9.41 -14.77 -0.71
N LYS A 6 8.46 -15.32 -1.47
CA LYS A 6 8.23 -14.90 -2.86
C LYS A 6 7.47 -13.58 -2.86
N CYS A 7 7.99 -12.57 -3.54
CA CYS A 7 7.34 -11.28 -3.74
C CYS A 7 6.75 -11.21 -5.15
N PHE A 8 5.43 -11.07 -5.25
CA PHE A 8 4.67 -10.89 -6.47
C PHE A 8 4.19 -9.44 -6.57
N LEU A 9 4.47 -8.80 -7.70
CA LEU A 9 4.22 -7.39 -7.89
C LEU A 9 3.31 -7.17 -9.09
N VAL A 10 2.22 -6.45 -8.86
CA VAL A 10 1.28 -6.05 -9.89
C VAL A 10 1.51 -4.57 -10.20
N THR A 11 1.98 -4.28 -11.41
CA THR A 11 2.18 -2.91 -11.88
C THR A 11 1.31 -2.63 -13.10
N GLY A 12 0.97 -1.36 -13.29
CA GLY A 12 0.18 -0.91 -14.44
C GLY A 12 -0.32 0.52 -14.28
N PRO A 13 -0.87 1.11 -15.35
CA PRO A 13 -1.40 2.47 -15.31
C PRO A 13 -2.57 2.59 -14.31
N PRO A 14 -2.81 3.78 -13.74
CA PRO A 14 -3.95 4.01 -12.86
C PRO A 14 -5.27 3.62 -13.53
N GLY A 15 -6.15 2.91 -12.81
CA GLY A 15 -7.45 2.48 -13.31
C GLY A 15 -7.45 1.21 -14.18
N VAL A 16 -6.31 0.55 -14.40
CA VAL A 16 -6.23 -0.71 -15.18
C VAL A 16 -6.86 -1.92 -14.49
N GLY A 17 -7.18 -1.82 -13.20
CA GLY A 17 -7.79 -2.91 -12.42
C GLY A 17 -6.82 -3.74 -11.57
N LYS A 18 -5.67 -3.19 -11.15
CA LYS A 18 -4.70 -3.87 -10.27
C LYS A 18 -5.33 -4.34 -8.96
N SER A 19 -6.04 -3.44 -8.28
CA SER A 19 -6.80 -3.74 -7.06
C SER A 19 -7.82 -4.85 -7.29
N THR A 20 -8.56 -4.77 -8.40
CA THR A 20 -9.53 -5.81 -8.78
C THR A 20 -8.86 -7.17 -8.99
N LEU A 21 -7.69 -7.21 -9.65
CA LEU A 21 -6.92 -8.44 -9.84
C LEU A 21 -6.49 -9.03 -8.49
N ILE A 22 -5.88 -8.22 -7.63
CA ILE A 22 -5.40 -8.66 -6.31
C ILE A 22 -6.55 -9.21 -5.47
N MET A 23 -7.69 -8.50 -5.44
CA MET A 23 -8.85 -8.94 -4.67
C MET A 23 -9.45 -10.24 -5.21
N ARG A 24 -9.52 -10.42 -6.53
CA ARG A 24 -9.95 -11.71 -7.11
C ARG A 24 -9.01 -12.86 -6.76
N VAL A 25 -7.70 -12.61 -6.72
CA VAL A 25 -6.71 -13.60 -6.28
C VAL A 25 -6.93 -13.93 -4.80
N PHE A 26 -7.10 -12.92 -3.95
CA PHE A 26 -7.41 -13.11 -2.53
C PHE A 26 -8.67 -13.95 -2.32
N GLU A 27 -9.78 -13.60 -2.98
CA GLU A 27 -11.05 -14.32 -2.90
C GLU A 27 -10.90 -15.78 -3.36
N SER A 28 -10.20 -16.01 -4.47
CA SER A 28 -9.96 -17.37 -5.00
C SER A 28 -9.09 -18.21 -4.05
N LEU A 29 -8.07 -17.61 -3.44
CA LEU A 29 -7.20 -18.26 -2.46
C LEU A 29 -7.97 -18.61 -1.19
N LYS A 30 -8.81 -17.70 -0.68
CA LYS A 30 -9.67 -17.94 0.48
C LYS A 30 -10.71 -19.02 0.22
N ALA A 31 -11.31 -19.04 -0.99
CA ALA A 31 -12.26 -20.07 -1.38
C ALA A 31 -11.61 -21.46 -1.46
N SER A 32 -10.37 -21.53 -1.98
CA SER A 32 -9.64 -22.79 -2.15
C SER A 32 -8.99 -23.28 -0.84
N ASN A 33 -8.56 -22.35 0.02
CA ASN A 33 -7.87 -22.61 1.28
C ASN A 33 -8.46 -21.74 2.41
N PRO A 34 -9.59 -22.15 3.02
CA PRO A 34 -10.27 -21.36 4.04
C PRO A 34 -9.43 -21.06 5.29
N THR A 35 -8.47 -21.94 5.60
CA THR A 35 -7.56 -21.80 6.75
C THR A 35 -6.39 -20.87 6.48
N LEU A 36 -6.19 -20.40 5.23
CA LEU A 36 -5.09 -19.52 4.86
C LEU A 36 -5.20 -18.19 5.62
N LYS A 37 -4.19 -17.87 6.41
CA LYS A 37 -4.12 -16.61 7.17
C LYS A 37 -3.44 -15.56 6.31
N VAL A 38 -4.26 -14.62 5.83
CA VAL A 38 -3.80 -13.53 4.98
C VAL A 38 -3.87 -12.24 5.80
N GLN A 39 -2.80 -11.46 5.75
CA GLN A 39 -2.70 -10.18 6.43
C GLN A 39 -2.45 -9.06 5.42
N GLY A 40 -2.86 -7.85 5.77
CA GLY A 40 -2.60 -6.67 4.96
C GLY A 40 -3.86 -5.88 4.65
N PHE A 41 -3.76 -5.07 3.60
CA PHE A 41 -4.81 -4.14 3.24
C PHE A 41 -4.82 -3.86 1.74
N TYR A 42 -5.94 -3.32 1.29
CA TYR A 42 -6.09 -2.78 -0.05
C TYR A 42 -6.71 -1.38 -0.01
N THR A 43 -6.47 -0.60 -1.05
CA THR A 43 -6.97 0.77 -1.19
C THR A 43 -8.21 0.75 -2.08
N ARG A 44 -9.29 1.36 -1.61
CA ARG A 44 -10.55 1.48 -2.34
C ARG A 44 -10.80 2.93 -2.76
N GLU A 45 -11.19 3.11 -4.02
CA GLU A 45 -11.61 4.43 -4.51
C GLU A 45 -13.01 4.78 -3.99
N VAL A 46 -13.12 5.94 -3.34
CA VAL A 46 -14.41 6.47 -2.86
C VAL A 46 -14.97 7.41 -3.92
N ARG A 47 -16.18 7.09 -4.40
CA ARG A 47 -16.91 7.88 -5.39
C ARG A 47 -18.25 8.36 -4.82
N VAL A 48 -18.59 9.62 -5.08
CA VAL A 48 -19.89 10.23 -4.75
C VAL A 48 -20.44 10.85 -6.02
N ALA A 49 -21.70 10.54 -6.36
CA ALA A 49 -22.35 11.00 -7.59
C ALA A 49 -21.52 10.74 -8.87
N GLY A 50 -20.79 9.61 -8.93
CA GLY A 50 -19.94 9.23 -10.06
C GLY A 50 -18.56 9.89 -10.08
N GLU A 51 -18.32 10.91 -9.26
CA GLU A 51 -17.01 11.53 -9.15
C GLU A 51 -16.14 10.88 -8.08
N ARG A 52 -14.84 10.72 -8.36
CA ARG A 52 -13.87 10.28 -7.35
C ARG A 52 -13.60 11.43 -6.38
N VAL A 53 -13.96 11.20 -5.12
CA VAL A 53 -13.83 12.16 -4.03
C VAL A 53 -12.68 11.83 -3.08
N GLY A 54 -12.21 10.58 -3.08
CA GLY A 54 -11.12 10.15 -2.20
C GLY A 54 -10.74 8.68 -2.35
N PHE A 55 -9.98 8.23 -1.36
CA PHE A 55 -9.43 6.90 -1.20
C PHE A 55 -9.49 6.51 0.27
N GLU A 56 -9.76 5.24 0.53
CA GLU A 56 -9.75 4.66 1.87
C GLU A 56 -8.94 3.36 1.86
N VAL A 57 -8.32 3.06 3.00
CA VAL A 57 -7.71 1.76 3.25
C VAL A 57 -8.75 0.83 3.82
N VAL A 58 -8.77 -0.40 3.32
CA VAL A 58 -9.62 -1.48 3.78
C VAL A 58 -8.73 -2.67 4.12
N THR A 59 -8.83 -3.15 5.35
CA THR A 59 -8.14 -4.38 5.78
C THR A 59 -8.89 -5.60 5.26
N LEU A 60 -8.21 -6.76 5.24
CA LEU A 60 -8.83 -8.01 4.77
C LEU A 60 -9.94 -8.55 5.69
N ASP A 61 -10.05 -8.02 6.93
CA ASP A 61 -11.16 -8.29 7.85
C ASP A 61 -12.28 -7.22 7.79
N GLY A 62 -12.17 -6.25 6.88
CA GLY A 62 -13.23 -5.29 6.58
C GLY A 62 -13.21 -3.99 7.40
N ARG A 63 -12.22 -3.77 8.27
CA ARG A 63 -12.01 -2.46 8.90
C ARG A 63 -11.56 -1.45 7.85
N THR A 64 -11.99 -0.20 8.00
CA THR A 64 -11.73 0.86 7.03
C THR A 64 -11.26 2.15 7.68
N CYS A 65 -10.33 2.86 7.05
CA CYS A 65 -10.00 4.23 7.43
C CYS A 65 -9.77 5.12 6.19
N PRO A 66 -10.08 6.43 6.26
CA PRO A 66 -9.74 7.35 5.19
C PRO A 66 -8.22 7.41 4.94
N LEU A 67 -7.82 7.40 3.68
CA LEU A 67 -6.43 7.64 3.25
C LEU A 67 -6.29 9.07 2.71
N ALA A 68 -7.17 9.45 1.78
CA ALA A 68 -7.11 10.77 1.18
C ALA A 68 -8.51 11.22 0.71
N SER A 69 -8.80 12.51 0.84
CA SER A 69 -10.08 13.06 0.39
C SER A 69 -9.92 14.49 -0.13
N SER A 70 -10.74 14.82 -1.12
CA SER A 70 -10.90 16.20 -1.61
C SER A 70 -11.85 17.03 -0.73
N ASN A 71 -12.61 16.38 0.15
CA ASN A 71 -13.60 17.02 1.02
C ASN A 71 -13.05 17.35 2.42
N PHE A 72 -11.76 17.10 2.69
CA PHE A 72 -11.18 17.44 3.99
C PHE A 72 -10.99 18.96 4.12
N SER A 73 -11.73 19.56 5.06
CA SER A 73 -11.75 21.01 5.31
C SER A 73 -11.52 21.37 6.79
N SER A 74 -11.06 20.44 7.62
CA SER A 74 -10.71 20.74 9.01
C SER A 74 -9.45 21.62 9.09
N GLN A 75 -9.31 22.38 10.19
CA GLN A 75 -8.16 23.27 10.41
C GLN A 75 -6.82 22.51 10.36
N GLU A 76 -6.80 21.28 10.89
CA GLU A 76 -5.66 20.37 10.85
C GLU A 76 -5.31 19.93 9.42
N SER A 77 -6.33 19.65 8.59
CA SER A 77 -6.16 19.21 7.20
C SER A 77 -5.46 20.22 6.29
N HIS A 78 -5.34 21.49 6.70
CA HIS A 78 -4.59 22.49 5.93
C HIS A 78 -3.09 22.24 5.90
N ARG A 79 -2.56 21.51 6.88
CA ARG A 79 -1.13 21.16 6.96
C ARG A 79 -0.81 19.79 6.34
N TRP A 80 -1.84 19.06 5.91
CA TRP A 80 -1.66 17.72 5.38
C TRP A 80 -1.04 17.73 3.99
N PRO A 81 -0.29 16.67 3.63
CA PRO A 81 0.25 16.53 2.29
C PRO A 81 -0.85 16.44 1.22
N ASN A 82 -0.56 16.96 0.03
CA ASN A 82 -1.49 16.95 -1.09
C ASN A 82 -0.97 16.11 -2.26
N VAL A 83 -1.86 15.30 -2.84
CA VAL A 83 -1.63 14.60 -4.11
C VAL A 83 -2.71 15.04 -5.09
N GLY A 84 -2.38 15.98 -5.97
CA GLY A 84 -3.38 16.63 -6.83
C GLY A 84 -4.38 17.39 -5.97
N LYS A 85 -5.67 17.05 -6.11
CA LYS A 85 -6.77 17.66 -5.33
C LYS A 85 -7.06 16.98 -3.98
N TYR A 86 -6.36 15.89 -3.65
CA TYR A 86 -6.64 15.10 -2.44
C TYR A 86 -5.66 15.44 -1.33
N LYS A 87 -6.18 15.71 -0.14
CA LYS A 87 -5.42 15.82 1.11
C LYS A 87 -5.26 14.43 1.73
N VAL A 88 -4.06 14.08 2.14
CA VAL A 88 -3.72 12.76 2.69
C VAL A 88 -3.77 12.80 4.22
N ASP A 89 -4.60 11.94 4.82
CA ASP A 89 -4.68 11.75 6.27
C ASP A 89 -3.70 10.65 6.70
N VAL A 90 -2.45 11.05 6.93
CA VAL A 90 -1.37 10.13 7.30
C VAL A 90 -1.65 9.45 8.65
N ALA A 91 -2.23 10.17 9.60
CA ALA A 91 -2.49 9.63 10.94
C ALA A 91 -3.56 8.52 10.90
N SER A 92 -4.66 8.77 10.16
CA SER A 92 -5.70 7.77 9.91
C SER A 92 -5.12 6.53 9.22
N PHE A 93 -4.32 6.74 8.17
CA PHE A 93 -3.65 5.65 7.46
C PHE A 93 -2.76 4.81 8.40
N GLU A 94 -1.88 5.46 9.16
CA GLU A 94 -0.94 4.78 10.05
C GLU A 94 -1.65 3.96 11.13
N SER A 95 -2.78 4.45 11.65
CA SER A 95 -3.55 3.77 12.70
C SER A 95 -4.08 2.40 12.30
N LEU A 96 -4.24 2.14 11.00
CA LEU A 96 -4.77 0.89 10.47
C LEU A 96 -3.73 0.11 9.67
N ALA A 97 -3.08 0.76 8.70
CA ALA A 97 -2.16 0.09 7.77
C ALA A 97 -0.91 -0.45 8.49
N LEU A 98 -0.36 0.26 9.48
CA LEU A 98 0.85 -0.22 10.17
C LEU A 98 0.56 -1.44 11.05
N LEU A 99 -0.65 -1.55 11.60
CA LEU A 99 -1.07 -2.74 12.36
C LEU A 99 -1.13 -3.97 11.46
N GLU A 100 -1.57 -3.79 10.22
CA GLU A 100 -1.62 -4.85 9.21
C GLU A 100 -0.25 -5.19 8.59
N LEU A 101 0.81 -4.45 8.90
CA LEU A 101 2.18 -4.77 8.46
C LEU A 101 3.04 -5.36 9.58
N GLN A 102 2.49 -5.60 10.76
CA GLN A 102 3.21 -6.29 11.83
C GLN A 102 3.36 -7.77 11.50
N VAL A 103 4.58 -8.26 11.30
CA VAL A 103 4.84 -9.66 10.95
C VAL A 103 4.41 -10.57 12.10
N ARG A 104 3.43 -11.45 11.83
CA ARG A 104 2.96 -12.50 12.74
C ARG A 104 3.46 -13.86 12.23
N GLU A 105 3.85 -14.74 13.15
CA GLU A 105 4.40 -16.06 12.79
C GLU A 105 3.39 -16.97 12.09
N ASP A 106 2.10 -16.71 12.29
CA ASP A 106 1.02 -17.48 11.69
C ASP A 106 0.50 -16.90 10.36
N THR A 107 1.12 -15.84 9.82
CA THR A 107 0.71 -15.27 8.54
C THR A 107 1.28 -16.07 7.37
N ASP A 108 0.41 -16.54 6.48
CA ASP A 108 0.77 -17.34 5.30
C ASP A 108 1.00 -16.48 4.04
N LEU A 109 0.38 -15.29 3.98
CA LEU A 109 0.46 -14.38 2.83
C LEU A 109 0.20 -12.93 3.25
N PHE A 110 0.99 -12.01 2.72
CA PHE A 110 0.73 -10.58 2.79
C PHE A 110 0.08 -10.04 1.51
N ILE A 111 -0.89 -9.14 1.66
CA ILE A 111 -1.46 -8.35 0.56
C ILE A 111 -1.28 -6.86 0.83
N ILE A 112 -0.66 -6.14 -0.11
CA ILE A 112 -0.41 -4.70 0.00
C ILE A 112 -0.79 -4.02 -1.32
N ASP A 113 -2.00 -3.51 -1.40
CA ASP A 113 -2.49 -2.76 -2.57
C ASP A 113 -2.82 -1.32 -2.14
N GLU A 114 -2.05 -0.27 -2.40
CA GLU A 114 -0.87 -0.11 -3.26
C GLU A 114 0.29 0.49 -2.45
N VAL A 115 1.54 0.22 -2.83
CA VAL A 115 2.71 0.95 -2.32
C VAL A 115 2.93 2.18 -3.20
N GLY A 116 2.12 3.20 -2.96
CA GLY A 116 2.02 4.39 -3.82
C GLY A 116 2.48 5.69 -3.17
N LYS A 117 2.32 6.79 -3.92
CA LYS A 117 2.74 8.12 -3.47
C LYS A 117 1.99 8.58 -2.21
N MET A 118 0.71 8.20 -2.04
CA MET A 118 -0.11 8.65 -0.91
C MET A 118 0.34 7.97 0.38
N GLU A 119 0.55 6.66 0.33
CA GLU A 119 0.97 5.81 1.44
C GLU A 119 2.40 6.15 1.89
N LEU A 120 3.27 6.47 0.93
CA LEU A 120 4.66 6.88 1.20
C LEU A 120 4.79 8.20 1.96
N TYR A 121 3.73 9.02 2.12
CA TYR A 121 3.80 10.17 3.02
C TYR A 121 3.95 9.76 4.50
N SER A 122 3.58 8.53 4.87
CA SER A 122 3.97 7.95 6.16
C SER A 122 5.44 7.58 6.13
N SER A 123 6.23 8.19 7.03
CA SER A 123 7.63 7.83 7.23
C SER A 123 7.80 6.43 7.83
N SER A 124 6.77 5.90 8.49
CA SER A 124 6.76 4.58 9.14
C SER A 124 6.35 3.44 8.19
N PHE A 125 5.59 3.75 7.14
CA PHE A 125 5.04 2.76 6.21
C PHE A 125 6.13 2.01 5.44
N PHE A 126 7.04 2.74 4.81
CA PHE A 126 8.09 2.11 4.01
C PHE A 126 9.00 1.18 4.83
N PRO A 127 9.49 1.57 6.03
CA PRO A 127 10.16 0.64 6.95
C PRO A 127 9.32 -0.60 7.31
N ALA A 128 8.00 -0.46 7.49
CA ALA A 128 7.13 -1.60 7.78
C ALA A 128 7.02 -2.57 6.59
N VAL A 129 6.89 -2.04 5.36
CA VAL A 129 6.92 -2.85 4.13
C VAL A 129 8.25 -3.60 3.98
N LEU A 130 9.38 -2.94 4.29
CA LEU A 130 10.70 -3.59 4.25
C LEU A 130 10.80 -4.75 5.26
N LYS A 131 10.27 -4.60 6.47
CA LYS A 131 10.22 -5.69 7.46
C LYS A 131 9.41 -6.88 6.96
N VAL A 132 8.29 -6.62 6.27
CA VAL A 132 7.49 -7.68 5.65
C VAL A 132 8.27 -8.35 4.51
N LEU A 133 8.95 -7.59 3.65
CA LEU A 133 9.83 -8.13 2.59
C LEU A 133 11.02 -8.93 3.13
N GLU A 134 11.47 -8.64 4.35
CA GLU A 134 12.52 -9.38 5.05
C GLU A 134 12.01 -10.63 5.77
N SER A 135 10.69 -10.77 5.89
CA SER A 135 10.08 -12.01 6.33
C SER A 135 10.17 -13.09 5.24
N ASN A 136 10.12 -14.36 5.64
CA ASN A 136 10.03 -15.48 4.70
C ASN A 136 8.60 -15.70 4.17
N ILE A 137 7.68 -14.76 4.42
CA ILE A 137 6.26 -14.88 4.08
C ILE A 137 6.05 -14.34 2.66
N PRO A 138 5.32 -15.06 1.79
CA PRO A 138 4.95 -14.55 0.47
C PRO A 138 4.19 -13.22 0.53
N ILE A 139 4.41 -12.37 -0.47
CA ILE A 139 3.77 -11.05 -0.58
C ILE A 139 3.16 -10.90 -1.97
N LEU A 140 1.92 -10.44 -2.03
CA LEU A 140 1.27 -9.93 -3.23
C LEU A 140 1.03 -8.43 -3.05
N ALA A 141 1.77 -7.61 -3.77
CA ALA A 141 1.66 -6.16 -3.69
C ALA A 141 1.39 -5.51 -5.04
N SER A 142 0.82 -4.31 -5.04
CA SER A 142 0.77 -3.47 -6.23
C SER A 142 1.62 -2.23 -6.09
N ILE A 143 2.11 -1.75 -7.23
CA ILE A 143 2.87 -0.51 -7.36
C ILE A 143 2.37 0.30 -8.55
N PRO A 144 2.40 1.64 -8.46
CA PRO A 144 2.06 2.49 -9.59
C PRO A 144 3.19 2.48 -10.62
N VAL A 145 2.83 2.53 -11.91
CA VAL A 145 3.79 2.86 -12.96
C VAL A 145 4.11 4.37 -12.89
N PRO A 146 5.39 4.77 -12.85
CA PRO A 146 5.76 6.17 -12.95
C PRO A 146 5.25 6.77 -14.27
N LYS A 147 4.55 7.91 -14.22
CA LYS A 147 4.24 8.67 -15.43
C LYS A 147 5.53 9.32 -15.95
N PHE A 148 6.01 8.87 -17.11
CA PHE A 148 7.13 9.43 -17.87
C PHE A 148 8.52 9.35 -17.21
N GLY A 149 9.08 8.14 -17.05
CA GLY A 149 10.53 7.93 -16.92
C GLY A 149 11.21 8.75 -15.81
N ARG A 150 10.45 9.18 -14.80
CA ARG A 150 10.94 9.90 -13.65
C ARG A 150 10.72 8.98 -12.47
N ASP A 151 11.82 8.54 -11.86
CA ASP A 151 11.82 7.91 -10.55
C ASP A 151 10.88 8.70 -9.64
N ILE A 152 10.08 8.00 -8.81
CA ILE A 152 9.46 8.67 -7.67
C ILE A 152 10.63 9.26 -6.89
N PRO A 153 10.76 10.60 -6.77
CA PRO A 153 11.98 11.17 -6.25
C PRO A 153 12.12 10.74 -4.79
N ALA A 154 13.04 9.82 -4.54
CA ALA A 154 13.56 9.54 -3.20
C ALA A 154 14.09 10.83 -2.54
N GLY A 155 14.40 11.86 -3.34
CA GLY A 155 14.93 13.17 -2.95
C GLY A 155 13.98 14.13 -2.20
N LYS A 156 12.83 13.68 -1.68
CA LYS A 156 12.06 14.44 -0.67
C LYS A 156 11.76 13.64 0.61
N PHE A 157 12.39 12.48 0.78
CA PHE A 157 12.35 11.72 2.03
C PHE A 157 13.72 11.81 2.70
N PRO A 158 13.90 12.62 3.75
CA PRO A 158 15.22 12.91 4.34
C PRO A 158 15.86 11.73 5.10
N LEU A 159 15.37 10.49 4.92
CA LEU A 159 15.86 9.29 5.61
C LEU A 159 16.32 8.17 4.67
N LEU A 160 16.41 8.40 3.36
CA LEU A 160 16.80 7.36 2.40
C LEU A 160 18.18 7.66 1.80
N SER A 161 19.22 7.15 2.45
CA SER A 161 20.56 7.05 1.88
C SER A 161 20.68 5.86 0.90
N PRO A 162 21.61 5.92 -0.08
CA PRO A 162 21.46 5.26 -1.38
C PRO A 162 21.75 3.75 -1.55
N PRO A 163 22.28 2.95 -0.59
CA PRO A 163 22.61 1.56 -0.94
C PRO A 163 21.39 0.62 -0.92
N LEU A 164 20.47 0.77 0.03
CA LEU A 164 19.34 -0.15 0.21
C LEU A 164 18.24 0.03 -0.86
N PHE A 165 18.11 1.26 -1.39
CA PHE A 165 17.11 1.61 -2.40
C PHE A 165 17.42 0.94 -3.76
N LYS A 166 18.70 0.80 -4.12
CA LYS A 166 19.09 0.23 -5.43
C LYS A 166 19.04 -1.29 -5.49
N HIS A 167 19.27 -2.02 -4.39
CA HIS A 167 19.39 -3.48 -4.47
C HIS A 167 18.08 -4.25 -4.23
N LYS A 168 17.13 -3.72 -3.45
CA LYS A 168 15.85 -4.41 -3.18
C LYS A 168 14.64 -3.86 -3.94
N ILE A 169 14.71 -2.63 -4.47
CA ILE A 169 13.57 -1.94 -5.13
C ILE A 169 13.85 -1.59 -6.60
N SER A 170 15.04 -1.87 -7.14
CA SER A 170 15.25 -1.82 -8.60
C SER A 170 14.45 -2.89 -9.37
N PHE A 171 13.69 -3.75 -8.67
CA PHE A 171 12.72 -4.67 -9.24
C PHE A 171 11.25 -4.17 -9.14
N LEU A 172 11.04 -3.00 -8.54
CA LEU A 172 9.74 -2.34 -8.31
C LEU A 172 9.59 -1.02 -9.09
N MET A 173 10.54 -0.65 -9.95
CA MET A 173 10.40 0.47 -10.91
C MET A 173 11.02 0.12 -12.25
#